data_AF-A0A2N1R4N9-F1
#
_entry.id   AF-A0A2N1R4N9-F1
#
_cell.length_a   1.000
_cell.length_b   1.000
_cell.length_c   1.000
_cell.angle_alpha   90.00
_cell.angle_beta   90.00
_cell.angle_gamma   90.00
#
_symmetry.space_group_name_H-M   'P 1'
#
loop_
_entity.id
_entity.type
_entity.pdbx_description
1 polymer ?
#
loop_
_entity_poly.entity_id
_entity_poly.type
_entity_poly.pdbx_seq_one_letter_code
_entity_poly.pdbx_strand_id
1 'polypeptide(L)'
;MARVFNFSAGPAALPLEVLEQARDEMVRDLKAGKGSAEFDKDMIPMLDRYVEQVKLLSHSLNDIDSLVASIPTEALRRDKAALEAKRSGTASQALKDEYSRSIGEIESQEKACADLEDQRELLRLRLGSSANALKQLKLDMARMKALPEAGEGQAIEAIRKKASELAGYMDDLRTGYEETAKDPYAELERLVAEADVRAARLPPSDEGASGDKSASR
;
A
#
# COMPACT_ATOMS: atom_id res chain seq x y z
N MET A 1 18.34 -22.31 28.87
CA MET A 1 16.87 -22.20 28.81
C MET A 1 16.46 -22.11 27.36
N ALA A 2 15.87 -23.18 26.82
CA ALA A 2 15.36 -23.20 25.44
C ALA A 2 13.97 -22.55 25.40
N ARG A 3 13.82 -21.46 24.64
CA ARG A 3 12.49 -20.89 24.36
C ARG A 3 11.87 -21.72 23.24
N VAL A 4 10.87 -22.53 23.61
CA VAL A 4 9.98 -23.20 22.68
C VAL A 4 9.03 -22.13 22.15
N PHE A 5 9.24 -21.71 20.90
CA PHE A 5 8.29 -20.82 20.23
C PHE A 5 7.12 -21.65 19.71
N ASN A 6 5.94 -21.34 20.22
CA ASN A 6 4.69 -21.97 19.84
C ASN A 6 4.29 -21.48 18.44
N PHE A 7 4.38 -22.35 17.44
CA PHE A 7 4.20 -22.04 16.00
C PHE A 7 2.73 -22.01 15.54
N SER A 8 1.76 -21.69 16.40
CA SER A 8 0.33 -21.83 16.07
C SER A 8 -0.37 -20.53 15.61
N ALA A 9 0.35 -19.47 15.25
CA ALA A 9 -0.28 -18.33 14.58
C ALA A 9 -0.39 -18.64 13.09
N GLY A 10 -1.60 -18.54 12.53
CA GLY A 10 -1.84 -18.74 11.10
C GLY A 10 -1.01 -17.82 10.19
N PRO A 11 -1.08 -17.97 8.86
CA PRO A 11 -0.16 -17.36 7.89
C PRO A 11 -0.10 -15.83 7.84
N ALA A 12 -0.88 -15.11 8.65
CA ALA A 12 -1.16 -13.68 8.47
C ALA A 12 -0.55 -12.75 9.54
N ALA A 13 0.10 -13.27 10.58
CA ALA A 13 0.88 -12.44 11.48
C ALA A 13 2.33 -12.90 11.40
N LEU A 14 3.06 -12.41 10.42
CA LEU A 14 4.52 -12.47 10.51
C LEU A 14 4.90 -11.47 11.57
N PRO A 15 5.37 -11.90 12.76
CA PRO A 15 5.96 -10.95 13.68
C PRO A 15 7.17 -10.41 12.93
N LEU A 16 7.21 -9.09 12.71
CA LEU A 16 8.36 -8.43 12.13
C LEU A 16 9.67 -8.88 12.81
N GLU A 17 9.58 -9.19 14.10
CA GLU A 17 10.61 -9.82 14.94
C GLU A 17 11.21 -11.10 14.33
N VAL A 18 10.41 -11.95 13.66
CA VAL A 18 10.89 -13.19 13.02
C VAL A 18 11.72 -12.89 11.77
N LEU A 19 11.34 -11.86 11.01
CA LEU A 19 12.12 -11.40 9.85
C LEU A 19 13.43 -10.76 10.29
N GLU A 20 13.38 -9.90 11.30
CA GLU A 20 14.56 -9.27 11.90
C GLU A 20 15.50 -10.32 12.49
N GLN A 21 14.98 -11.30 13.23
CA GLN A 21 15.76 -12.40 13.77
C GLN A 21 16.39 -13.25 12.65
N ALA A 22 15.64 -13.55 11.59
CA ALA A 22 16.18 -14.30 10.45
C ALA A 22 17.33 -13.53 9.78
N ARG A 23 17.17 -12.22 9.57
CA ARG A 23 18.22 -11.33 9.04
C ARG A 23 19.43 -11.30 9.97
N ASP A 24 19.23 -11.10 11.27
CA ASP A 24 20.33 -11.00 12.24
C ASP A 24 21.13 -12.28 12.35
N GLU A 25 20.46 -13.42 12.30
CA GLU A 25 21.11 -14.72 12.25
C GLU A 25 21.90 -14.88 10.96
N MET A 26 21.34 -14.52 9.79
CA MET A 26 22.05 -14.56 8.50
C MET A 26 23.27 -13.62 8.49
N VAL A 27 23.15 -12.41 9.04
CA VAL A 27 24.26 -11.44 9.10
C VAL A 27 25.34 -11.90 10.07
N ARG A 28 24.97 -12.46 11.23
CA ARG A 28 25.94 -13.09 12.14
C ARG A 28 26.67 -14.23 11.44
N ASP A 29 25.92 -15.02 10.69
CA ASP A 29 26.41 -16.17 9.94
C ASP A 29 27.35 -15.81 8.79
N LEU A 30 27.12 -14.68 8.12
CA LEU A 30 28.02 -14.12 7.11
C LEU A 30 29.29 -13.61 7.79
N LYS A 31 29.16 -12.80 8.85
CA LYS A 31 30.29 -12.24 9.61
C LYS A 31 31.17 -13.29 10.30
N ALA A 32 30.61 -14.44 10.68
CA ALA A 32 31.33 -15.55 11.31
C ALA A 32 31.88 -16.57 10.30
N GLY A 33 31.49 -16.48 9.03
CA GLY A 33 31.78 -17.46 7.98
C GLY A 33 33.00 -17.14 7.11
N LYS A 34 33.49 -18.15 6.40
CA LYS A 34 34.55 -18.07 5.36
C LYS A 34 33.99 -17.65 4.00
N GLY A 35 32.93 -16.84 3.96
CA GLY A 35 32.44 -16.26 2.70
C GLY A 35 33.53 -15.41 2.06
N SER A 36 33.47 -15.19 0.74
CA SER A 36 34.34 -14.17 0.17
C SER A 36 33.94 -12.83 0.80
N ALA A 37 34.93 -12.03 1.24
CA ALA A 37 34.67 -10.72 1.83
C ALA A 37 33.88 -9.78 0.89
N GLU A 38 33.80 -10.12 -0.39
CA GLU A 38 32.99 -9.46 -1.42
C GLU A 38 31.51 -9.90 -1.37
N PHE A 39 31.23 -11.20 -1.24
CA PHE A 39 29.86 -11.71 -1.08
C PHE A 39 29.19 -11.16 0.18
N ASP A 40 29.91 -11.10 1.30
CA ASP A 40 29.36 -10.60 2.56
C ASP A 40 29.05 -9.10 2.49
N LYS A 41 29.87 -8.32 1.78
CA LYS A 41 29.69 -6.87 1.59
C LYS A 41 28.45 -6.53 0.76
N ASP A 42 28.08 -7.38 -0.19
CA ASP A 42 26.89 -7.17 -1.02
C ASP A 42 25.62 -7.71 -0.35
N MET A 43 25.72 -8.85 0.33
CA MET A 43 24.56 -9.55 0.90
C MET A 43 23.98 -8.82 2.12
N ILE A 44 24.83 -8.28 3.02
CA ILE A 44 24.35 -7.62 4.24
C ILE A 44 23.48 -6.38 3.92
N PRO A 45 23.93 -5.41 3.10
CA PRO A 45 23.10 -4.25 2.75
C PRO A 45 21.79 -4.62 2.04
N MET A 46 21.81 -5.69 1.25
CA MET A 46 20.60 -6.16 0.57
C MET A 46 19.60 -6.79 1.55
N LEU A 47 20.05 -7.58 2.53
CA LEU A 47 19.18 -8.07 3.59
C LEU A 47 18.60 -6.94 4.44
N ASP A 48 19.38 -5.87 4.67
CA ASP A 48 18.93 -4.66 5.34
C ASP A 48 17.81 -3.97 4.57
N ARG A 49 18.06 -3.68 3.30
CA ARG A 49 17.04 -3.09 2.40
C ARG A 49 15.78 -3.95 2.35
N TYR A 50 15.93 -5.27 2.26
CA TYR A 50 14.81 -6.19 2.22
C TYR A 50 13.94 -6.12 3.48
N VAL A 51 14.55 -6.15 4.65
CA VAL A 51 13.81 -6.03 5.92
C VAL A 51 13.16 -4.65 6.06
N GLU A 52 13.83 -3.58 5.66
CA GLU A 52 13.25 -2.23 5.65
C GLU A 52 12.03 -2.13 4.72
N GLN A 53 12.08 -2.70 3.52
CA GLN A 53 10.92 -2.74 2.61
C GLN A 53 9.76 -3.50 3.23
N VAL A 54 10.01 -4.64 3.87
CA VAL A 54 8.96 -5.42 4.55
C VAL A 54 8.36 -4.64 5.72
N LYS A 55 9.16 -3.84 6.45
CA LYS A 55 8.65 -2.93 7.50
C LYS A 55 7.69 -1.89 6.94
N LEU A 56 8.06 -1.24 5.83
CA LEU A 56 7.21 -0.25 5.18
C LEU A 56 5.87 -0.87 4.77
N LEU A 57 5.89 -2.02 4.09
CA LEU A 57 4.67 -2.74 3.69
C LEU A 57 3.82 -3.15 4.91
N SER A 58 4.44 -3.55 6.02
CA SER A 58 3.73 -3.88 7.25
C SER A 58 3.08 -2.66 7.90
N HIS A 59 3.72 -1.49 7.83
CA HIS A 59 3.13 -0.25 8.32
C HIS A 59 1.92 0.15 7.48
N SER A 60 2.05 0.11 6.16
CA SER A 60 0.96 0.36 5.22
C SER A 60 -0.23 -0.58 5.43
N LEU A 61 0.02 -1.86 5.71
CA LEU A 61 -1.04 -2.80 6.05
C LEU A 61 -1.80 -2.39 7.33
N ASN A 62 -1.08 -1.93 8.36
CA ASN A 62 -1.70 -1.47 9.60
C ASN A 62 -2.54 -0.20 9.39
N ASP A 63 -2.10 0.69 8.49
CA ASP A 63 -2.86 1.90 8.14
C ASP A 63 -4.16 1.52 7.42
N ILE A 64 -4.11 0.59 6.46
CA ILE A 64 -5.30 0.07 5.77
C ILE A 64 -6.22 -0.66 6.75
N ASP A 65 -5.68 -1.49 7.64
CA ASP A 65 -6.46 -2.19 8.67
C ASP A 65 -7.21 -1.18 9.56
N SER A 66 -6.55 -0.09 9.94
CA SER A 66 -7.16 0.99 10.73
C SER A 66 -8.25 1.73 9.95
N LEU A 67 -8.01 2.02 8.68
CA LEU A 67 -8.98 2.69 7.81
C LEU A 67 -10.22 1.81 7.60
N VAL A 68 -10.04 0.54 7.22
CA VAL A 68 -11.16 -0.40 7.02
C VAL A 68 -11.95 -0.60 8.30
N ALA A 69 -11.30 -0.70 9.46
CA ALA A 69 -11.99 -0.82 10.75
C ALA A 69 -12.82 0.42 11.12
N SER A 70 -12.47 1.60 10.59
CA SER A 70 -13.19 2.84 10.83
C SER A 70 -14.46 3.00 9.99
N ILE A 71 -14.60 2.23 8.90
CA ILE A 71 -15.71 2.37 7.95
C ILE A 71 -16.90 1.52 8.44
N PRO A 72 -18.07 2.13 8.73
CA PRO A 72 -19.25 1.40 9.17
C PRO A 72 -20.01 0.80 7.97
N THR A 73 -19.44 -0.21 7.31
CA THR A 73 -20.01 -0.87 6.11
C THR A 73 -21.45 -1.35 6.30
N GLU A 74 -21.78 -1.86 7.48
CA GLU A 74 -23.14 -2.27 7.82
C GLU A 74 -24.12 -1.09 7.97
N ALA A 75 -23.64 0.10 8.35
CA ALA A 75 -24.47 1.30 8.36
C ALA A 75 -24.73 1.77 6.92
N LEU A 76 -23.71 1.79 6.07
CA LEU A 76 -23.83 2.13 4.65
C LEU A 76 -24.86 1.24 3.93
N ARG A 77 -24.82 -0.07 4.16
CA ARG A 77 -25.82 -1.01 3.60
C ARG A 77 -27.25 -0.72 4.05
N ARG A 78 -27.43 -0.43 5.34
CA ARG A 78 -28.76 -0.09 5.89
C ARG A 78 -29.28 1.22 5.31
N ASP A 79 -28.42 2.22 5.19
CA ASP A 79 -28.77 3.52 4.65
C ASP A 79 -29.16 3.43 3.17
N LYS A 80 -28.39 2.65 2.38
CA LYS A 80 -28.74 2.33 0.99
C LYS A 80 -30.13 1.70 0.88
N ALA A 81 -30.39 0.63 1.63
CA ALA A 81 -31.68 -0.05 1.63
C ALA A 81 -32.84 0.88 2.03
N ALA A 82 -32.61 1.77 3.00
CA ALA A 82 -33.60 2.76 3.42
C ALA A 82 -33.88 3.80 2.32
N LEU A 83 -32.85 4.25 1.60
CA LEU A 83 -33.01 5.18 0.48
C LEU A 83 -33.69 4.54 -0.73
N GLU A 84 -33.39 3.27 -1.03
CA GLU A 84 -34.06 2.49 -2.06
C GLU A 84 -35.56 2.34 -1.78
N ALA A 85 -35.92 2.01 -0.53
CA ALA A 85 -37.31 1.95 -0.09
C ALA A 85 -38.01 3.31 -0.25
N LYS A 86 -37.39 4.40 0.19
CA LYS A 86 -37.93 5.77 0.04
C LYS A 86 -38.09 6.19 -1.42
N ARG A 87 -37.14 5.82 -2.29
CA ARG A 87 -37.19 6.07 -3.74
C ARG A 87 -38.35 5.33 -4.41
N SER A 88 -38.61 4.09 -4.02
CA SER A 88 -39.73 3.30 -4.55
C SER A 88 -41.10 3.79 -4.08
N GLY A 89 -41.18 4.30 -2.83
CA GLY A 89 -42.43 4.75 -2.22
C GLY A 89 -42.84 6.19 -2.53
N THR A 90 -41.96 7.02 -3.09
CA THR A 90 -42.27 8.43 -3.39
C THR A 90 -42.83 8.60 -4.80
N ALA A 91 -43.84 9.47 -4.95
CA ALA A 91 -44.40 9.83 -6.26
C ALA A 91 -43.64 11.00 -6.93
N SER A 92 -42.87 11.78 -6.17
CA SER A 92 -42.16 12.95 -6.66
C SER A 92 -40.89 12.56 -7.42
N GLN A 93 -40.79 13.00 -8.68
CA GLN A 93 -39.59 12.74 -9.50
C GLN A 93 -38.34 13.42 -8.94
N ALA A 94 -38.45 14.66 -8.45
CA ALA A 94 -37.32 15.37 -7.85
C ALA A 94 -36.74 14.63 -6.62
N LEU A 95 -37.60 14.04 -5.79
CA LEU A 95 -37.14 13.21 -4.66
C LEU A 95 -36.50 11.90 -5.13
N LYS A 96 -37.03 11.27 -6.19
CA LYS A 96 -36.39 10.08 -6.77
C LYS A 96 -34.99 10.38 -7.29
N ASP A 97 -34.81 11.53 -7.93
CA ASP A 97 -33.52 11.95 -8.46
C ASP A 97 -32.52 12.20 -7.34
N GLU A 98 -32.95 12.88 -6.27
CA GLU A 98 -32.11 13.11 -5.08
C GLU A 98 -31.71 11.81 -4.39
N TYR A 99 -32.66 10.90 -4.13
CA TYR A 99 -32.35 9.59 -3.56
C TYR A 99 -31.41 8.78 -4.47
N SER A 100 -31.54 8.90 -5.79
CA SER A 100 -30.64 8.20 -6.72
C SER A 100 -29.20 8.72 -6.63
N ARG A 101 -29.01 10.03 -6.43
CA ARG A 101 -27.67 10.59 -6.19
C ARG A 101 -27.07 10.09 -4.89
N SER A 102 -27.82 10.17 -3.78
CA SER A 102 -27.34 9.67 -2.49
C SER A 102 -27.03 8.17 -2.50
N ILE A 103 -27.83 7.36 -3.20
CA ILE A 103 -27.54 5.93 -3.40
C ILE A 103 -26.23 5.76 -4.18
N GLY A 104 -26.01 6.52 -5.25
CA GLY A 104 -24.77 6.45 -6.03
C GLY A 104 -23.52 6.86 -5.23
N GLU A 105 -23.65 7.82 -4.31
CA GLU A 105 -22.57 8.17 -3.38
C GLU A 105 -22.25 7.02 -2.42
N ILE A 106 -23.27 6.37 -1.85
CA ILE A 106 -23.07 5.19 -0.99
C ILE A 106 -22.45 4.04 -1.78
N GLU A 107 -22.88 3.79 -3.01
CA GLU A 107 -22.30 2.75 -3.88
C GLU A 107 -20.82 3.00 -4.18
N SER A 108 -20.45 4.27 -4.41
CA SER A 108 -19.06 4.67 -4.58
C SER A 108 -18.24 4.41 -3.32
N GLN A 109 -18.80 4.70 -2.14
CA GLN A 109 -18.17 4.40 -0.86
C GLN A 109 -18.03 2.88 -0.64
N GLU A 110 -19.08 2.09 -0.88
CA GLU A 110 -19.04 0.62 -0.79
C GLU A 110 -17.94 0.04 -1.69
N LYS A 111 -17.81 0.56 -2.91
CA LYS A 111 -16.74 0.16 -3.83
C LYS A 111 -15.36 0.50 -3.30
N ALA A 112 -15.15 1.74 -2.84
CA ALA A 112 -13.87 2.14 -2.26
C ALA A 112 -13.48 1.29 -1.05
N CYS A 113 -14.46 0.87 -0.23
CA CYS A 113 -14.24 -0.06 0.87
C CYS A 113 -13.77 -1.43 0.37
N ALA A 114 -14.46 -1.99 -0.63
CA ALA A 114 -14.08 -3.26 -1.23
C ALA A 114 -12.67 -3.22 -1.83
N ASP A 115 -12.33 -2.15 -2.56
CA ASP A 115 -11.00 -1.96 -3.14
C ASP A 115 -9.92 -1.92 -2.04
N LEU A 116 -10.19 -1.29 -0.88
CA LEU A 116 -9.29 -1.29 0.27
C LEU A 116 -9.14 -2.68 0.91
N GLU A 117 -10.21 -3.47 0.99
CA GLU A 117 -10.14 -4.85 1.50
C GLU A 117 -9.31 -5.75 0.58
N ASP A 118 -9.43 -5.59 -0.74
CA ASP A 118 -8.63 -6.32 -1.71
C ASP A 118 -7.14 -5.94 -1.60
N GLN A 119 -6.84 -4.64 -1.43
CA GLN A 119 -5.48 -4.17 -1.19
C GLN A 119 -4.89 -4.72 0.10
N ARG A 120 -5.68 -4.73 1.19
CA ARG A 120 -5.31 -5.32 2.49
C ARG A 120 -4.92 -6.78 2.34
N GLU A 121 -5.73 -7.57 1.64
CA GLU A 121 -5.47 -9.00 1.44
C GLU A 121 -4.23 -9.23 0.57
N LEU A 122 -4.09 -8.45 -0.50
CA LEU A 122 -2.92 -8.51 -1.37
C LEU A 122 -1.63 -8.21 -0.61
N LEU A 123 -1.62 -7.19 0.25
CA LEU A 123 -0.46 -6.86 1.10
C LEU A 123 -0.17 -7.96 2.11
N ARG A 124 -1.19 -8.56 2.75
CA ARG A 124 -1.00 -9.71 3.64
C ARG A 124 -0.34 -10.89 2.93
N LEU A 125 -0.83 -11.26 1.76
CA LEU A 125 -0.25 -12.34 0.95
C LEU A 125 1.20 -12.04 0.56
N ARG A 126 1.49 -10.80 0.16
CA ARG A 126 2.84 -10.35 -0.20
C ARG A 126 3.78 -10.41 0.98
N LEU A 127 3.41 -9.87 2.15
CA LEU A 127 4.18 -9.97 3.38
C LEU A 127 4.45 -11.44 3.75
N GLY A 128 3.40 -12.27 3.70
CA GLY A 128 3.47 -13.72 3.89
C GLY A 128 4.53 -14.38 3.01
N SER A 129 4.48 -14.07 1.70
CA SER A 129 5.45 -14.54 0.71
C SER A 129 6.87 -14.06 1.03
N SER A 130 7.04 -12.80 1.40
CA SER A 130 8.34 -12.20 1.71
C SER A 130 9.05 -12.92 2.85
N ALA A 131 8.37 -13.17 3.97
CA ALA A 131 9.02 -13.90 5.05
C ALA A 131 9.30 -15.36 4.72
N ASN A 132 8.46 -16.01 3.91
CA ASN A 132 8.75 -17.37 3.46
C ASN A 132 9.99 -17.39 2.57
N ALA A 133 10.17 -16.39 1.72
CA ALA A 133 11.33 -16.28 0.86
C ALA A 133 12.62 -16.00 1.66
N LEU A 134 12.58 -15.14 2.68
CA LEU A 134 13.73 -14.92 3.57
C LEU A 134 14.10 -16.19 4.38
N LYS A 135 13.10 -16.92 4.88
CA LYS A 135 13.32 -18.22 5.56
C LYS A 135 13.97 -19.22 4.61
N GLN A 136 13.52 -19.28 3.36
CA GLN A 136 14.10 -20.17 2.37
C GLN A 136 15.55 -19.78 2.05
N LEU A 137 15.84 -18.49 1.90
CA LEU A 137 17.19 -17.98 1.69
C LEU A 137 18.12 -18.39 2.84
N LYS A 138 17.66 -18.26 4.08
CA LYS A 138 18.38 -18.73 5.27
C LYS A 138 18.66 -20.23 5.25
N LEU A 139 17.67 -21.05 4.88
CA LEU A 139 17.86 -22.51 4.74
C LEU A 139 18.88 -22.85 3.65
N ASP A 140 18.83 -22.15 2.52
CA ASP A 140 19.76 -22.35 1.41
C ASP A 140 21.20 -21.99 1.83
N MET A 141 21.38 -20.91 2.59
CA MET A 141 22.69 -20.54 3.18
C MET A 141 23.18 -21.57 4.20
N ALA A 142 22.31 -22.11 5.05
CA ALA A 142 22.67 -23.14 6.01
C ALA A 142 23.09 -24.45 5.32
N ARG A 143 22.39 -24.83 4.24
CA ARG A 143 22.73 -26.01 3.40
C ARG A 143 24.08 -25.85 2.73
N MET A 144 24.37 -24.67 2.18
CA MET A 144 25.66 -24.36 1.57
C MET A 144 26.82 -24.57 2.54
N LYS A 145 26.68 -24.11 3.79
CA LYS A 145 27.71 -24.30 4.84
C LYS A 145 27.94 -25.77 5.20
N ALA A 146 26.93 -26.63 5.04
CA ALA A 146 27.01 -28.04 5.41
C ALA A 146 27.65 -28.93 4.34
N LEU A 147 27.84 -28.44 3.11
CA LEU A 147 28.35 -29.20 1.96
C LEU A 147 29.54 -28.45 1.29
N PRO A 148 30.77 -28.59 1.82
CA PRO A 148 31.91 -27.75 1.42
C PRO A 148 32.65 -28.20 0.15
N GLU A 149 32.42 -29.42 -0.36
CA GLU A 149 33.30 -30.02 -1.37
C GLU A 149 32.58 -30.16 -2.72
N ALA A 150 32.99 -29.33 -3.69
CA ALA A 150 32.52 -29.22 -5.09
C ALA A 150 31.18 -28.49 -5.30
N GLY A 151 31.23 -27.16 -5.49
CA GLY A 151 30.08 -26.37 -5.97
C GLY A 151 29.86 -25.03 -5.28
N GLU A 152 30.71 -24.66 -4.30
CA GLU A 152 30.54 -23.47 -3.45
C GLU A 152 30.32 -22.17 -4.25
N GLY A 153 31.09 -21.95 -5.34
CA GLY A 153 30.91 -20.78 -6.20
C GLY A 153 29.56 -20.74 -6.94
N GLN A 154 29.05 -21.89 -7.40
CA GLN A 154 27.74 -21.96 -8.06
C GLN A 154 26.58 -21.81 -7.06
N ALA A 155 26.74 -22.35 -5.85
CA ALA A 155 25.76 -22.19 -4.76
C ALA A 155 25.69 -20.73 -4.28
N ILE A 156 26.84 -20.08 -4.13
CA ILE A 156 26.93 -18.64 -3.79
C ILE A 156 26.24 -17.78 -4.85
N GLU A 157 26.49 -18.07 -6.13
CA GLU A 157 25.88 -17.29 -7.22
C GLU A 157 24.37 -17.52 -7.31
N ALA A 158 23.89 -18.73 -7.06
CA ALA A 158 22.47 -19.02 -6.96
C ALA A 158 21.79 -18.28 -5.79
N ILE A 159 22.47 -18.20 -4.64
CA ILE A 159 21.99 -17.43 -3.48
C ILE A 159 21.98 -15.94 -3.79
N ARG A 160 23.04 -15.40 -4.42
CA ARG A 160 23.13 -14.00 -4.85
C ARG A 160 22.00 -13.64 -5.81
N LYS A 161 21.77 -14.47 -6.82
CA LYS A 161 20.69 -14.28 -7.80
C LYS A 161 19.33 -14.26 -7.12
N LYS A 162 19.03 -15.26 -6.29
CA LYS A 162 17.74 -15.36 -5.57
C LYS A 162 17.51 -14.18 -4.64
N ALA A 163 18.56 -13.74 -3.97
CA ALA A 163 18.50 -12.63 -3.04
C ALA A 163 18.35 -11.27 -3.78
N SER A 164 18.98 -11.11 -4.95
CA SER A 164 18.76 -9.96 -5.83
C SER A 164 17.34 -9.93 -6.41
N GLU A 165 16.79 -11.09 -6.81
CA GLU A 165 15.40 -11.21 -7.27
C GLU A 165 14.41 -10.83 -6.16
N LEU A 166 14.72 -11.23 -4.92
CA LEU A 166 13.95 -10.86 -3.73
C LEU A 166 13.93 -9.35 -3.47
N ALA A 167 15.10 -8.70 -3.54
CA ALA A 167 15.20 -7.25 -3.39
C ALA A 167 14.46 -6.50 -4.50
N GLY A 168 14.60 -6.95 -5.76
CA GLY A 168 13.91 -6.36 -6.91
C GLY A 168 12.39 -6.48 -6.80
N TYR A 169 11.88 -7.67 -6.47
CA TYR A 169 10.45 -7.88 -6.26
C TYR A 169 9.90 -6.96 -5.14
N MET A 170 10.63 -6.75 -4.05
CA MET A 170 10.22 -5.83 -2.99
C MET A 170 10.28 -4.35 -3.39
N ASP A 171 11.26 -3.95 -4.21
CA ASP A 171 11.33 -2.60 -4.76
C ASP A 171 10.13 -2.30 -5.66
N ASP A 172 9.81 -3.21 -6.57
CA ASP A 172 8.66 -3.07 -7.47
C ASP A 172 7.35 -2.95 -6.67
N LEU A 173 7.21 -3.73 -5.60
CA LEU A 173 6.07 -3.65 -4.71
C LEU A 173 6.00 -2.33 -3.95
N ARG A 174 7.13 -1.84 -3.45
CA ARG A 174 7.20 -0.55 -2.75
C ARG A 174 6.82 0.58 -3.70
N THR A 175 7.41 0.60 -4.90
CA THR A 175 7.12 1.62 -5.92
C THR A 175 5.66 1.56 -6.36
N GLY A 176 5.11 0.38 -6.63
CA GLY A 176 3.69 0.25 -6.97
C GLY A 176 2.78 0.77 -5.86
N TYR A 177 3.12 0.55 -4.59
CA TYR A 177 2.37 1.09 -3.47
C TYR A 177 2.51 2.62 -3.34
N GLU A 178 3.74 3.13 -3.40
CA GLU A 178 4.03 4.58 -3.38
C GLU A 178 3.31 5.33 -4.51
N GLU A 179 3.20 4.71 -5.69
CA GLU A 179 2.46 5.27 -6.83
C GLU A 179 0.95 5.31 -6.59
N THR A 180 0.37 4.26 -5.99
CA THR A 180 -1.06 4.26 -5.62
C THR A 180 -1.38 5.13 -4.42
N ALA A 181 -0.40 5.38 -3.55
CA ALA A 181 -0.54 6.21 -2.36
C ALA A 181 -0.31 7.71 -2.64
N LYS A 182 0.12 8.08 -3.86
CA LYS A 182 0.16 9.50 -4.26
C LYS A 182 -1.25 10.07 -4.24
N ASP A 183 -1.38 11.21 -3.57
CA ASP A 183 -2.65 11.90 -3.39
C ASP A 183 -3.37 12.11 -4.74
N PRO A 184 -4.53 11.46 -4.95
CA PRO A 184 -5.28 11.57 -6.20
C PRO A 184 -5.88 12.97 -6.42
N TYR A 185 -5.91 13.81 -5.38
CA TYR A 185 -6.43 15.17 -5.44
C TYR A 185 -5.35 16.24 -5.60
N ALA A 186 -4.06 15.90 -5.51
CA ALA A 186 -2.97 16.86 -5.61
C ALA A 186 -2.98 17.68 -6.92
N GLU A 187 -3.38 17.07 -8.03
CA GLU A 187 -3.51 17.77 -9.32
C GLU A 187 -4.73 18.70 -9.34
N LEU A 188 -5.83 18.31 -8.70
CA LEU A 188 -7.03 19.13 -8.57
C LEU A 188 -6.79 20.34 -7.65
N GLU A 189 -6.13 20.14 -6.51
CA GLU A 189 -5.76 21.22 -5.59
C GLU A 189 -4.83 22.23 -6.26
N ARG A 190 -3.88 21.74 -7.08
CA ARG A 190 -3.01 22.61 -7.87
C ARG A 190 -3.79 23.42 -8.91
N LEU A 191 -4.74 22.81 -9.61
CA LEU A 191 -5.58 23.50 -10.59
C LEU A 191 -6.49 24.55 -9.94
N VAL A 192 -7.05 24.26 -8.76
CA VAL A 192 -7.84 25.21 -7.96
C VAL A 192 -6.96 26.38 -7.52
N ALA A 193 -5.76 26.11 -6.98
CA ALA A 193 -4.82 27.15 -6.61
C ALA A 193 -4.37 28.02 -7.79
N GLU A 194 -4.15 27.43 -8.97
CA GLU A 194 -3.84 28.17 -10.21
C GLU A 194 -5.03 29.03 -10.69
N ALA A 195 -6.26 28.54 -10.53
CA ALA A 195 -7.49 29.27 -10.86
C ALA A 195 -7.71 30.47 -9.93
N ASP A 196 -7.50 30.30 -8.62
CA ASP A 196 -7.61 31.37 -7.62
C ASP A 196 -6.57 32.47 -7.84
N VAL A 197 -5.33 32.10 -8.18
CA VAL A 197 -4.26 33.05 -8.53
C VAL A 197 -4.59 33.80 -9.83
N ARG A 198 -5.23 33.14 -10.80
CA ARG A 198 -5.67 33.77 -12.05
C ARG A 198 -6.85 34.72 -11.81
N ALA A 199 -7.80 34.35 -10.97
CA ALA A 199 -8.93 35.19 -10.56
C ALA A 199 -8.46 36.44 -9.80
N ALA A 200 -7.47 36.30 -8.91
CA ALA A 200 -6.87 37.40 -8.17
C ALA A 200 -6.06 38.39 -9.04
N ARG A 201 -5.69 38.01 -10.27
CA ARG A 201 -4.94 38.85 -11.23
C ARG A 201 -5.83 39.59 -12.25
N LEU A 202 -7.13 39.30 -12.29
CA LEU A 202 -8.07 40.00 -13.16
C LEU A 202 -8.57 41.28 -12.46
N PRO A 203 -8.43 42.47 -13.09
CA PRO A 203 -9.04 43.69 -12.55
C PRO A 203 -10.57 43.57 -12.59
N PRO A 204 -11.31 44.21 -11.67
CA PRO A 204 -12.76 44.16 -11.67
C PRO A 204 -13.29 44.66 -13.02
N SER A 205 -14.10 43.83 -13.67
CA SER A 205 -14.80 44.18 -14.91
C SER A 205 -15.84 45.26 -14.58
N ASP A 206 -15.60 46.45 -15.12
CA ASP A 206 -16.45 47.64 -15.01
C ASP A 206 -17.70 47.44 -15.89
N GLU A 207 -18.69 46.69 -15.41
CA GLU A 207 -20.02 46.62 -15.99
C GLU A 207 -20.93 47.66 -15.33
N GLY A 208 -21.06 48.84 -15.94
CA GLY A 208 -22.01 49.83 -15.43
C GLY A 208 -22.04 51.22 -16.04
N ALA A 209 -21.91 51.41 -17.37
CA ALA A 209 -22.29 52.70 -17.97
C ALA A 209 -22.54 52.61 -19.48
N SER A 210 -23.76 52.27 -19.89
CA SER A 210 -24.23 52.58 -21.26
C SER A 210 -25.74 52.50 -21.39
N GLY A 211 -26.39 53.67 -21.43
CA GLY A 211 -27.54 53.88 -22.32
C GLY A 211 -28.88 54.13 -21.66
N ASP A 212 -29.17 55.39 -21.28
CA ASP A 212 -30.50 55.94 -21.59
C ASP A 212 -30.45 57.48 -21.74
N LYS A 213 -30.44 57.93 -23.00
CA LYS A 213 -30.83 59.28 -23.40
C LYS A 213 -31.50 59.19 -24.76
N SER A 214 -32.83 59.16 -24.78
CA SER A 214 -33.68 59.46 -25.93
C SER A 214 -35.02 59.98 -25.40
N ALA A 215 -35.21 61.30 -25.28
CA ALA A 215 -35.75 62.21 -26.30
C ALA A 215 -37.23 62.55 -26.00
N SER A 216 -37.47 63.73 -25.41
CA SER A 216 -38.76 64.42 -25.42
C SER A 216 -38.72 65.57 -26.44
N ARG A 217 -39.71 65.58 -27.34
CA ARG A 217 -40.28 66.78 -27.97
C ARG A 217 -41.78 66.60 -28.05
#